data_AF-A0A1F6RL13-F1
#
_entry.id   AF-A0A1F6RL13-F1
#
_cell.length_a   1.000
_cell.length_b   1.000
_cell.length_c   1.000
_cell.angle_alpha   90.00
_cell.angle_beta   90.00
_cell.angle_gamma   90.00
#
_symmetry.space_group_name_H-M   'P 1'
#
loop_
_entity.id
_entity.type
_entity.pdbx_description
1 polymer ?
#
loop_
_entity_poly.entity_id
_entity_poly.type
_entity_poly.pdbx_seq_one_letter_code
_entity_poly.pdbx_strand_id
1 'polypeptide(L)'
;MVVLEEDEKRTALHLSCDGCGASSLVFLSLGQLGVMSLGVPTDLEQAEARALYQGDPVSLDDVLEVHEFLKGHTGDISALF
;
A
#
# COMPACT_ATOMS: atom_id res chain seq x y z
N MET A 1 -13.78 -6.35 4.10
CA MET A 1 -12.50 -7.08 4.17
C MET A 1 -12.23 -7.72 2.83
N VAL A 2 -11.00 -7.59 2.32
CA VAL A 2 -10.53 -8.25 1.11
C VAL A 2 -9.12 -8.77 1.32
N VAL A 3 -8.85 -9.99 0.83
CA VAL A 3 -7.49 -10.53 0.70
C VAL A 3 -6.84 -9.93 -0.54
N LEU A 4 -5.69 -9.30 -0.35
CA LEU A 4 -4.89 -8.66 -1.40
C LEU A 4 -3.82 -9.62 -1.91
N GLU A 5 -3.17 -10.33 -0.99
CA GLU A 5 -2.11 -11.30 -1.27
C GLU A 5 -2.14 -12.39 -0.19
N GLU A 6 -1.86 -13.64 -0.59
CA GLU A 6 -1.77 -14.78 0.32
C GLU A 6 -0.68 -15.73 -0.17
N ASP A 7 0.31 -15.99 0.69
CA ASP A 7 1.33 -17.01 0.53
C ASP A 7 1.40 -17.91 1.79
N GLU A 8 2.27 -18.93 1.80
CA GLU A 8 2.37 -19.88 2.92
C GLU A 8 2.72 -19.25 4.29
N LYS A 9 3.34 -18.07 4.29
CA LYS A 9 3.87 -17.39 5.48
C LYS A 9 3.38 -15.95 5.63
N ARG A 10 2.66 -15.39 4.67
CA ARG A 10 2.28 -13.98 4.63
C ARG A 10 0.87 -13.83 4.08
N THR A 11 0.15 -12.89 4.65
CA THR A 11 -1.18 -12.50 4.15
C THR A 11 -1.30 -10.99 4.25
N ALA A 12 -1.74 -10.37 3.15
CA ALA A 12 -2.09 -8.96 3.12
C ALA A 12 -3.61 -8.81 2.97
N LEU A 13 -4.19 -7.96 3.80
CA LEU A 13 -5.63 -7.74 3.90
C LEU A 13 -5.92 -6.24 3.83
N HIS A 14 -6.97 -5.87 3.11
CA HIS A 14 -7.64 -4.59 3.31
C HIS A 14 -8.86 -4.79 4.20
N LEU A 15 -8.90 -4.09 5.33
CA LEU A 15 -10.02 -4.10 6.28
C LEU A 15 -10.72 -2.75 6.23
N SER A 16 -12.05 -2.77 6.19
CA SER A 16 -12.91 -1.60 6.38
C SER A 16 -13.94 -1.91 7.45
N CYS A 17 -14.20 -0.95 8.32
CA CYS A 17 -15.18 -1.04 9.37
C CYS A 17 -16.37 -0.13 9.06
N ASP A 18 -17.53 -0.71 8.74
CA ASP A 18 -18.74 0.06 8.42
C ASP A 18 -19.26 0.87 9.62
N GLY A 19 -18.92 0.47 10.84
CA GLY A 19 -19.36 1.13 12.07
C GLY A 19 -18.64 2.44 12.38
N CYS A 20 -17.36 2.56 12.04
CA CYS A 20 -16.57 3.78 12.29
C CYS A 20 -16.00 4.42 11.02
N GLY A 21 -16.17 3.80 9.86
CA GLY A 21 -15.65 4.26 8.58
C GLY A 21 -14.13 4.10 8.41
N ALA A 22 -13.43 3.52 9.39
CA ALA A 22 -11.98 3.35 9.31
C ALA A 22 -11.59 2.21 8.34
N SER A 23 -10.50 2.41 7.61
CA SER A 23 -9.85 1.39 6.78
C SER A 23 -8.39 1.17 7.19
N SER A 24 -7.89 -0.03 6.97
CA SER A 24 -6.51 -0.42 7.30
C SER A 24 -5.98 -1.48 6.35
N LEU A 25 -4.71 -1.35 5.96
CA LEU A 25 -3.93 -2.44 5.38
C LEU A 25 -3.30 -3.25 6.50
N VAL A 26 -3.59 -4.55 6.54
CA VAL A 26 -3.10 -5.47 7.56
C VAL A 26 -2.21 -6.52 6.94
N PHE A 27 -1.02 -6.66 7.48
CA PHE A 27 0.01 -7.61 7.08
C PHE A 27 0.19 -8.62 8.20
N LEU A 28 -0.10 -9.88 7.90
CA LEU A 28 0.15 -11.02 8.77
C LEU A 28 1.38 -11.74 8.26
N SER A 29 2.28 -12.13 9.15
CA SER A 29 3.43 -12.97 8.82
C SER A 29 3.69 -14.04 9.87
N LEU A 30 4.04 -15.23 9.41
CA LEU A 30 4.43 -16.37 10.23
C LEU A 30 5.96 -16.50 10.21
N GLY A 31 6.58 -16.23 11.36
CA GLY A 31 8.01 -16.36 11.58
C GLY A 31 8.35 -17.40 12.64
N GLN A 32 9.65 -17.56 12.91
CA GLN A 32 10.14 -18.46 13.98
C GLN A 32 9.65 -18.06 15.38
N LEU A 33 9.34 -16.77 15.58
CA LEU A 33 8.83 -16.22 16.83
C LEU A 33 7.30 -16.27 16.92
N GLY A 34 6.62 -16.87 15.94
CA GLY A 34 5.16 -16.95 15.87
C GLY A 34 4.55 -15.97 14.87
N VAL A 35 3.28 -15.62 15.09
CA VAL A 35 2.51 -14.72 14.21
C VAL A 35 2.82 -13.28 14.57
N MET A 36 3.21 -12.49 13.57
CA MET A 36 3.32 -11.04 13.65
C MET A 36 2.24 -10.39 12.81
N SER A 37 1.63 -9.32 13.34
CA SER A 37 0.61 -8.53 12.65
C SER A 37 1.01 -7.06 12.66
N LEU A 38 0.97 -6.42 11.49
CA LEU A 38 1.15 -4.97 11.32
C LEU A 38 -0.09 -4.40 10.65
N GLY A 39 -0.71 -3.38 11.24
CA GLY A 39 -1.83 -2.66 10.63
C GLY A 39 -1.43 -1.21 10.34
N VAL A 40 -1.73 -0.75 9.12
CA VAL A 40 -1.46 0.62 8.67
C VAL A 40 -2.80 1.27 8.31
N PRO A 41 -3.26 2.28 9.08
CA PRO A 41 -4.46 3.04 8.72
C PRO A 41 -4.34 3.63 7.33
N THR A 42 -5.43 3.57 6.57
CA THR A 42 -5.47 4.05 5.19
C THR A 42 -6.86 4.61 4.87
N ASP A 43 -6.90 5.51 3.91
CA ASP A 43 -8.10 6.02 3.26
C ASP A 43 -8.49 5.24 2.01
N LEU A 44 -7.66 4.30 1.54
CA LEU A 44 -7.92 3.50 0.35
C LEU A 44 -9.27 2.78 0.44
N GLU A 45 -10.05 2.88 -0.63
CA GLU A 45 -11.17 2.00 -0.89
C GLU A 45 -10.69 0.61 -1.30
N GLN A 46 -11.60 -0.37 -1.22
CA GLN A 46 -11.28 -1.76 -1.55
C GLN A 46 -10.74 -1.93 -2.98
N ALA A 47 -11.27 -1.18 -3.95
CA ALA A 47 -10.82 -1.25 -5.34
C ALA A 47 -9.41 -0.68 -5.51
N GLU A 48 -9.10 0.43 -4.82
CA GLU A 48 -7.79 1.09 -4.85
C GLU A 48 -6.73 0.22 -4.17
N ALA A 49 -7.06 -0.39 -3.03
CA ALA A 49 -6.17 -1.32 -2.34
C ALA A 49 -5.83 -2.53 -3.21
N ARG A 50 -6.79 -3.06 -3.99
CA ARG A 50 -6.54 -4.13 -4.97
C ARG A 50 -5.62 -3.66 -6.09
N ALA A 51 -5.89 -2.49 -6.66
CA ALA A 51 -5.09 -1.93 -7.74
C ALA A 51 -3.64 -1.70 -7.30
N LEU A 52 -3.43 -1.17 -6.09
CA LEU A 52 -2.11 -0.97 -5.51
C LEU A 52 -1.32 -2.27 -5.39
N TYR A 53 -1.96 -3.35 -4.96
CA TYR A 53 -1.31 -4.66 -4.76
C TYR A 53 -1.09 -5.48 -6.04
N GLN A 54 -1.93 -5.25 -7.05
CA GLN A 54 -1.82 -5.90 -8.36
C GLN A 54 -0.97 -5.10 -9.34
N GLY A 55 -0.61 -3.87 -8.99
CA GLY A 55 0.27 -3.03 -9.78
C GLY A 55 1.67 -3.61 -9.90
N ASP A 56 2.36 -3.22 -10.96
CA ASP A 56 3.75 -3.60 -11.13
C ASP A 56 4.62 -2.98 -10.01
N PRO A 57 5.64 -3.70 -9.52
CA PRO A 57 6.61 -3.12 -8.61
C PRO A 57 7.24 -1.87 -9.23
N VAL A 58 7.46 -0.84 -8.42
CA VAL A 58 8.17 0.37 -8.84
C VAL A 58 9.54 -0.04 -9.40
N SER A 59 9.75 0.27 -10.67
CA SER A 59 10.96 -0.06 -11.42
C SER A 59 12.05 0.98 -11.22
N LEU A 60 13.27 0.68 -11.68
CA LEU A 60 14.35 1.66 -11.68
C LEU A 60 14.02 2.86 -12.58
N ASP A 61 13.38 2.61 -13.72
CA ASP A 61 13.03 3.65 -14.69
C ASP A 61 12.00 4.61 -14.09
N ASP A 62 11.00 4.10 -13.35
CA ASP A 62 10.02 4.93 -12.64
C ASP A 62 10.71 5.88 -11.65
N VAL A 63 11.72 5.38 -10.92
CA VAL A 63 12.48 6.19 -9.96
C VAL A 63 13.32 7.27 -10.67
N LEU A 64 13.97 6.92 -11.79
CA LEU A 64 14.77 7.88 -12.56
C LEU A 64 13.90 8.96 -13.21
N GLU A 65 12.72 8.58 -13.72
CA GLU A 65 11.76 9.51 -14.31
C GLU A 65 11.27 10.53 -13.27
N VAL A 66 10.84 10.04 -12.09
CA VAL A 66 10.42 10.93 -10.99
C VAL A 66 11.57 11.81 -10.52
N HIS A 67 12.80 11.29 -10.44
CA HIS A 67 13.97 12.09 -10.06
C HIS A 67 14.23 13.25 -11.02
N GLU A 68 14.26 12.98 -12.33
CA GLU A 68 14.48 14.02 -13.34
C GLU A 68 13.33 15.04 -13.37
N PHE A 69 12.09 14.57 -13.22
CA PHE A 69 10.93 15.45 -13.07
C PHE A 69 11.08 16.41 -11.87
N LEU A 70 11.39 15.88 -10.68
CA LEU A 70 11.53 16.67 -9.45
C LEU A 70 12.71 17.65 -9.52
N LYS A 71 13.79 17.30 -10.21
CA LYS A 71 14.95 18.18 -10.40
C LYS A 71 14.63 19.40 -11.26
N GLY A 72 13.74 19.25 -12.24
CA GLY A 72 13.24 20.35 -13.08
C GLY A 72 12.10 21.14 -12.45
N HIS A 73 11.44 20.58 -11.43
CA HIS A 73 10.33 21.23 -10.75
C HIS A 73 10.83 22.29 -9.76
N THR A 74 10.37 23.53 -9.93
CA THR A 74 10.70 24.66 -9.04
C THR A 74 9.51 25.15 -8.21
N GLY A 75 8.36 24.47 -8.33
CA GLY A 75 7.14 24.76 -7.60
C GLY A 75 6.99 23.99 -6.29
N ASP A 76 5.86 24.19 -5.63
CA ASP A 76 5.47 23.42 -4.45
C ASP A 76 4.95 22.04 -4.88
N ILE A 77 5.40 21.00 -4.19
CA ILE A 77 4.95 19.62 -4.41
C ILE A 77 3.44 19.48 -4.18
N SER A 78 2.85 20.34 -3.35
CA SER A 78 1.39 20.38 -3.13
C SER A 78 0.61 20.78 -4.38
N ALA A 79 1.24 21.44 -5.36
CA ALA A 79 0.60 21.85 -6.60
C ALA A 79 0.56 20.75 -7.67
N LEU A 80 1.09 19.56 -7.36
CA LEU A 80 1.11 18.41 -8.27
C LEU A 80 -0.09 17.46 -8.08
N PHE A 81 -0.90 17.67 -7.04
CA PHE A 81 -2.01 16.79 -6.66
C PHE A 81 -3.30 17.59 -6.44
#